data_AF-A0A2K1NSF0-F1
#
_entry.id   AF-A0A2K1NSF0-F1
#
_cell.length_a   1.000
_cell.length_b   1.000
_cell.length_c   1.000
_cell.angle_alpha   90.00
_cell.angle_beta   90.00
_cell.angle_gamma   90.00
#
_symmetry.space_group_name_H-M   'P 1'
#
loop_
_entity.id
_entity.type
_entity.pdbx_description
1 polymer ?
#
loop_
_entity_poly.entity_id
_entity_poly.type
_entity_poly.pdbx_seq_one_letter_code
_entity_poly.pdbx_strand_id
1 'polypeptide(L)'
;MRLSYATAVELGLKKGKIDFPNYTAYLMIGEKCLFNCAYCAQARKAESNADLLSRIKWPEISLETFKSIFIPTKFKRLCVQVVSSLDYWNELNELLSLLKETEIPISVSIRPRNIEEVRTLFKKYNVDRVGMAIDVANKELFSKIRGGRYEVYENMLINASNDFPNRITTHIIVGLGETDENIIEFLLKMKKFKILVSLFSFTPIKGTRFENLLPPSLSRYRKIQIAREIILQHDVEKTDFLFDSNGNLEKLPEAEIDMEEAKKTSGCPWCTRPFYNEKPTKEPYNIPIPRHINL
;
A
#
# COMPACT_ATOMS: atom_id res chain seq x y z
N MET A 1 -5.10 9.20 -17.03
CA MET A 1 -5.10 8.35 -15.81
C MET A 1 -4.89 6.89 -16.21
N ARG A 2 -4.78 5.97 -15.25
CA ARG A 2 -4.60 4.53 -15.52
C ARG A 2 -5.47 3.68 -14.60
N LEU A 3 -5.75 2.46 -15.02
CA LEU A 3 -6.49 1.46 -14.25
C LEU A 3 -5.58 0.27 -13.97
N SER A 4 -5.75 -0.42 -12.84
CA SER A 4 -5.09 -1.73 -12.71
C SER A 4 -5.63 -2.66 -13.80
N TYR A 5 -4.83 -3.63 -14.23
CA TYR A 5 -5.28 -4.59 -15.24
C TYR A 5 -6.60 -5.29 -14.85
N ALA A 6 -6.76 -5.64 -13.57
CA ALA A 6 -8.00 -6.24 -13.05
C ALA A 6 -9.20 -5.28 -13.19
N THR A 7 -9.04 -4.01 -12.77
CA THR A 7 -10.09 -2.98 -12.96
C THR A 7 -10.43 -2.81 -14.44
N ALA A 8 -9.43 -2.80 -15.32
CA ALA A 8 -9.64 -2.63 -16.76
C ALA A 8 -10.41 -3.80 -17.39
N VAL A 9 -10.21 -5.04 -16.90
CA VAL A 9 -10.99 -6.20 -17.33
C VAL A 9 -12.43 -6.12 -16.82
N GLU A 10 -12.64 -5.77 -15.54
CA GLU A 10 -13.99 -5.62 -14.96
C GLU A 10 -14.84 -4.55 -15.67
N LEU A 11 -14.20 -3.50 -16.18
CA LEU A 11 -14.84 -2.42 -16.95
C LEU A 11 -14.91 -2.71 -18.46
N GLY A 12 -14.47 -3.88 -18.92
CA GLY A 12 -14.53 -4.27 -20.34
C GLY A 12 -13.50 -3.57 -21.25
N LEU A 13 -12.57 -2.79 -20.70
CA LEU A 13 -11.50 -2.11 -21.44
C LEU A 13 -10.43 -3.09 -21.95
N LYS A 14 -10.20 -4.19 -21.22
CA LYS A 14 -9.26 -5.25 -21.60
C LYS A 14 -9.95 -6.61 -21.54
N LYS A 15 -9.51 -7.53 -22.38
CA LYS A 15 -9.86 -8.96 -22.29
C LYS A 15 -8.89 -9.65 -21.35
N GLY A 16 -9.39 -10.47 -20.45
CA GLY A 16 -8.60 -11.25 -19.50
C GLY A 16 -9.50 -12.05 -18.57
N LYS A 17 -8.91 -13.01 -17.85
CA LYS A 17 -9.59 -13.76 -16.79
C LYS A 17 -8.98 -13.35 -15.45
N ILE A 18 -9.83 -13.04 -14.47
CA ILE A 18 -9.41 -12.76 -13.10
C ILE A 18 -9.97 -13.89 -12.23
N ASP A 19 -9.08 -14.73 -11.70
CA ASP A 19 -9.47 -15.87 -10.85
C ASP A 19 -9.68 -15.48 -9.37
N PHE A 20 -9.79 -14.19 -9.07
CA PHE A 20 -10.02 -13.66 -7.73
C PHE A 20 -11.05 -12.54 -7.76
N PRO A 21 -11.88 -12.40 -6.72
CA PRO A 21 -12.80 -11.28 -6.61
C PRO A 21 -12.08 -9.92 -6.65
N ASN A 22 -12.55 -9.01 -7.51
CA ASN A 22 -12.03 -7.66 -7.58
C ASN A 22 -13.00 -6.65 -6.96
N TYR A 23 -13.12 -6.67 -5.63
CA TYR A 23 -14.04 -5.79 -4.90
C TYR A 23 -13.65 -4.31 -4.92
N THR A 24 -12.38 -3.99 -5.20
CA THR A 24 -11.87 -2.62 -5.21
C THR A 24 -11.47 -2.20 -6.63
N ALA A 25 -12.01 -1.09 -7.12
CA ALA A 25 -11.48 -0.49 -8.35
C ALA A 25 -10.18 0.25 -8.02
N TYR A 26 -9.08 -0.24 -8.56
CA TYR A 26 -7.77 0.41 -8.41
C TYR A 26 -7.52 1.36 -9.59
N LEU A 27 -7.33 2.64 -9.26
CA LEU A 27 -7.10 3.76 -10.18
C LEU A 27 -5.71 4.35 -9.89
N MET A 28 -5.02 4.85 -10.90
CA MET A 28 -3.75 5.55 -10.75
C MET A 28 -3.78 6.87 -11.50
N ILE A 29 -3.30 7.92 -10.85
CA ILE A 29 -3.08 9.24 -11.44
C ILE A 29 -1.60 9.61 -11.37
N GLY A 30 -1.21 10.53 -12.24
CA GLY A 30 0.17 10.89 -12.47
C GLY A 30 0.96 9.83 -13.23
N GLU A 31 2.09 10.28 -13.74
CA GLU A 31 3.14 9.49 -14.38
C GLU A 31 4.50 10.11 -14.04
N LYS A 32 5.60 9.36 -14.22
CA LYS A 32 6.98 9.86 -14.05
C LYS A 32 7.18 10.57 -12.71
N CYS A 33 7.24 9.79 -11.63
CA CYS A 33 7.38 10.32 -10.27
C CYS A 33 8.59 11.24 -10.15
N LEU A 34 8.45 12.35 -9.42
CA LEU A 34 9.56 13.26 -9.12
C LEU A 34 10.59 12.64 -8.16
N PHE A 35 10.20 11.60 -7.42
CA PHE A 35 11.05 10.91 -6.45
C PHE A 35 11.71 9.67 -7.06
N ASN A 36 12.80 9.21 -6.44
CA ASN A 36 13.66 8.17 -7.00
C ASN A 36 13.79 6.94 -6.09
N CYS A 37 12.65 6.40 -5.64
CA CYS A 37 12.61 5.23 -4.76
C CYS A 37 13.28 4.02 -5.45
N ALA A 38 14.24 3.39 -4.80
CA ALA A 38 15.13 2.41 -5.44
C ALA A 38 14.41 1.14 -5.96
N TYR A 39 13.27 0.80 -5.37
CA TYR A 39 12.45 -0.38 -5.70
C TYR A 39 11.28 -0.08 -6.65
N CYS A 40 11.03 1.19 -7.01
CA CYS A 40 9.77 1.58 -7.64
C CYS A 40 9.91 1.73 -9.16
N ALA A 41 9.01 1.11 -9.92
CA ALA A 41 8.93 1.24 -11.37
C ALA A 41 8.60 2.67 -11.86
N GLN A 42 7.93 3.46 -11.02
CA GLN A 42 7.58 4.85 -11.33
C GLN A 42 8.67 5.84 -10.92
N ALA A 43 9.80 5.38 -10.36
CA ALA A 43 10.87 6.27 -9.90
C ALA A 43 11.44 7.09 -11.05
N ARG A 44 11.83 8.34 -10.78
CA ARG A 44 12.31 9.31 -11.78
C ARG A 44 13.37 8.77 -12.73
N LYS A 45 14.30 7.94 -12.23
CA LYS A 45 15.41 7.35 -12.99
C LYS A 45 15.20 5.85 -13.26
N ALA A 46 14.00 5.31 -13.09
CA ALA A 46 13.74 3.92 -13.46
C ALA A 46 13.66 3.80 -14.98
N GLU A 47 14.25 2.73 -15.51
CA GLU A 47 14.19 2.31 -16.92
C GLU A 47 13.15 1.20 -17.12
N SER A 48 12.36 0.92 -16.09
CA SER A 48 11.27 -0.07 -16.15
C SER A 48 10.17 0.40 -17.10
N ASN A 49 9.35 -0.55 -17.56
CA ASN A 49 8.18 -0.22 -18.36
C ASN A 49 7.25 0.73 -17.57
N ALA A 50 6.90 1.88 -18.19
CA ALA A 50 6.10 2.94 -17.59
C ALA A 50 4.66 2.51 -17.22
N ASP A 51 4.16 1.43 -17.84
CA ASP A 51 2.87 0.82 -17.50
C ASP A 51 2.90 0.07 -16.18
N LEU A 52 4.05 -0.13 -15.57
CA LEU A 52 4.17 -0.87 -14.32
C LEU A 52 3.99 0.04 -13.11
N LEU A 53 3.11 -0.36 -12.21
CA LEU A 53 3.21 0.01 -10.81
C LEU A 53 3.23 -1.29 -10.00
N SER A 54 4.29 -1.43 -9.20
CA SER A 54 4.79 -2.74 -8.80
C SER A 54 5.00 -3.62 -10.04
N ARG A 55 4.50 -4.86 -10.05
CA ARG A 55 4.71 -5.81 -11.16
C ARG A 55 3.57 -5.95 -12.15
N ILE A 56 2.42 -5.33 -11.86
CA ILE A 56 1.25 -5.44 -12.73
C ILE A 56 1.20 -4.27 -13.70
N LYS A 57 0.53 -4.49 -14.84
CA LYS A 57 0.31 -3.45 -15.85
C LYS A 57 -0.87 -2.55 -15.47
N TRP A 58 -0.74 -1.29 -15.85
CA TRP A 58 -1.70 -0.23 -15.62
C TRP A 58 -2.06 0.45 -16.95
N PRO A 59 -3.01 -0.11 -17.72
CA PRO A 59 -3.44 0.49 -18.98
C PRO A 59 -3.92 1.93 -18.80
N GLU A 60 -3.54 2.78 -19.75
CA GLU A 60 -4.01 4.15 -19.82
C GLU A 60 -5.48 4.23 -20.23
N ILE A 61 -6.15 5.26 -19.70
CA ILE A 61 -7.52 5.65 -20.05
C ILE A 61 -7.68 7.16 -19.84
N SER A 62 -8.48 7.80 -20.69
CA SER A 62 -8.90 9.19 -20.49
C SER A 62 -9.97 9.28 -19.40
N LEU A 63 -10.07 10.42 -18.72
CA LEU A 63 -11.10 10.63 -17.71
C LEU A 63 -12.52 10.52 -18.31
N GLU A 64 -12.71 11.00 -19.53
CA GLU A 64 -13.98 10.92 -20.27
C GLU A 64 -14.38 9.48 -20.57
N THR A 65 -13.45 8.65 -21.07
CA THR A 65 -13.73 7.23 -21.30
C THR A 65 -13.97 6.49 -19.98
N PHE A 66 -13.24 6.82 -18.91
CA PHE A 66 -13.52 6.26 -17.60
C PHE A 66 -14.94 6.61 -17.14
N LYS A 67 -15.35 7.88 -17.27
CA LYS A 67 -16.70 8.33 -16.92
C LYS A 67 -17.80 7.58 -17.68
N SER A 68 -17.59 7.27 -18.96
CA SER A 68 -18.60 6.58 -19.78
C SER A 68 -18.74 5.09 -19.48
N ILE A 69 -17.66 4.42 -19.02
CA ILE A 69 -17.66 2.98 -18.76
C ILE A 69 -17.74 2.60 -17.28
N PHE A 70 -17.51 3.55 -16.37
CA PHE A 70 -17.45 3.27 -14.94
C PHE A 70 -18.84 2.95 -14.39
N ILE A 71 -18.95 1.76 -13.79
CA ILE A 71 -20.18 1.28 -13.16
C ILE A 71 -19.90 1.15 -11.66
N PRO A 72 -20.33 2.12 -10.83
CA PRO A 72 -20.05 2.12 -9.40
C PRO A 72 -20.43 0.80 -8.72
N THR A 73 -21.64 0.28 -8.99
CA THR A 73 -22.20 -0.90 -8.32
C THR A 73 -21.39 -2.19 -8.49
N LYS A 74 -20.42 -2.24 -9.41
CA LYS A 74 -19.47 -3.37 -9.54
C LYS A 74 -18.45 -3.44 -8.41
N PHE A 75 -18.21 -2.34 -7.70
CA PHE A 75 -17.15 -2.24 -6.70
C PHE A 75 -17.70 -1.90 -5.32
N LYS A 76 -17.01 -2.37 -4.28
CA LYS A 76 -17.25 -2.02 -2.87
C LYS A 76 -16.38 -0.88 -2.39
N ARG A 77 -15.30 -0.55 -3.12
CA ARG A 77 -14.35 0.52 -2.80
C ARG A 77 -13.64 1.03 -4.06
N LEU A 78 -13.23 2.29 -4.04
CA LEU A 78 -12.25 2.85 -4.98
C LEU A 78 -10.92 3.09 -4.27
N CYS A 79 -9.81 2.72 -4.88
CA CYS A 79 -8.47 3.00 -4.38
C CYS A 79 -7.68 3.79 -5.42
N VAL A 80 -7.44 5.06 -5.14
CA VAL A 80 -6.67 5.98 -6.00
C VAL A 80 -5.22 5.99 -5.54
N GLN A 81 -4.32 5.53 -6.40
CA GLN A 81 -2.88 5.61 -6.20
C GLN A 81 -2.34 6.85 -6.90
N VAL A 82 -1.63 7.69 -6.15
CA VAL A 82 -1.16 8.99 -6.61
C VAL A 82 0.35 8.94 -6.81
N VAL A 83 0.79 8.97 -8.06
CA VAL A 83 2.19 9.18 -8.40
C VAL A 83 2.51 10.65 -8.16
N SER A 84 3.64 10.96 -7.51
CA SER A 84 4.07 12.34 -7.24
C SER A 84 4.64 13.00 -8.50
N SER A 85 3.81 13.21 -9.53
CA SER A 85 4.09 14.02 -10.72
C SER A 85 4.01 15.52 -10.38
N LEU A 86 4.27 16.43 -11.33
CA LEU A 86 4.15 17.87 -11.07
C LEU A 86 2.70 18.31 -10.81
N ASP A 87 1.74 17.73 -11.54
CA ASP A 87 0.34 18.15 -11.54
C ASP A 87 -0.60 17.17 -10.81
N TYR A 88 -0.04 16.25 -10.00
CA TYR A 88 -0.82 15.17 -9.36
C TYR A 88 -2.03 15.69 -8.58
N TRP A 89 -1.93 16.89 -8.00
CA TRP A 89 -2.97 17.45 -7.15
C TRP A 89 -4.19 17.90 -7.96
N ASN A 90 -3.96 18.50 -9.14
CA ASN A 90 -5.06 18.91 -10.01
C ASN A 90 -5.73 17.68 -10.63
N GLU A 91 -4.96 16.71 -11.13
CA GLU A 91 -5.48 15.43 -11.62
C GLU A 91 -6.30 14.69 -10.55
N LEU A 92 -5.83 14.69 -9.29
CA LEU A 92 -6.54 14.08 -8.17
C LEU A 92 -7.86 14.79 -7.90
N ASN A 93 -7.84 16.12 -7.86
CA ASN A 93 -9.01 16.94 -7.58
C ASN A 93 -10.09 16.75 -8.66
N GLU A 94 -9.70 16.67 -9.92
CA GLU A 94 -10.60 16.41 -11.04
C GLU A 94 -11.27 15.04 -10.90
N LEU A 95 -10.48 13.98 -10.67
CA LEU A 95 -10.98 12.63 -10.48
C LEU A 95 -11.90 12.52 -9.25
N LEU A 96 -11.49 13.09 -8.11
CA LEU A 96 -12.31 13.05 -6.89
C LEU A 96 -13.60 13.87 -7.02
N SER A 97 -13.59 14.95 -7.79
CA SER A 97 -14.80 15.73 -8.09
C SER A 97 -15.78 14.90 -8.94
N LEU A 98 -15.27 14.16 -9.92
CA LEU A 98 -16.09 13.23 -10.72
C LEU A 98 -16.69 12.12 -9.85
N LEU A 99 -15.92 11.59 -8.90
CA LEU A 99 -16.34 10.47 -8.05
C LEU A 99 -17.17 10.89 -6.83
N LYS A 100 -17.35 12.19 -6.59
CA LYS A 100 -18.00 12.73 -5.39
C LYS A 100 -19.44 12.26 -5.21
N GLU A 101 -20.15 12.03 -6.32
CA GLU A 101 -21.53 11.56 -6.31
C GLU A 101 -21.65 10.04 -6.14
N THR A 102 -20.53 9.31 -6.14
CA THR A 102 -20.54 7.88 -5.89
C THR A 102 -20.63 7.64 -4.38
N GLU A 103 -21.57 6.78 -3.95
CA GLU A 103 -21.68 6.37 -2.54
C GLU A 103 -20.60 5.33 -2.14
N ILE A 104 -19.59 5.14 -2.98
CA ILE A 104 -18.55 4.13 -2.77
C ILE A 104 -17.41 4.73 -1.96
N PRO A 105 -17.00 4.09 -0.85
CA PRO A 105 -15.85 4.55 -0.07
C PRO A 105 -14.59 4.68 -0.94
N ILE A 106 -13.92 5.83 -0.85
CA ILE A 106 -12.69 6.13 -1.61
C ILE A 106 -11.49 6.09 -0.68
N SER A 107 -10.45 5.36 -1.04
CA SER A 107 -9.14 5.42 -0.39
C SER A 107 -8.13 6.09 -1.30
N VAL A 108 -7.36 7.05 -0.78
CA VAL A 108 -6.32 7.76 -1.54
C VAL A 108 -4.95 7.43 -0.98
N SER A 109 -4.08 6.79 -1.77
CA SER A 109 -2.69 6.50 -1.42
C SER A 109 -1.79 7.56 -2.05
N ILE A 110 -1.20 8.43 -1.22
CA ILE A 110 -0.54 9.67 -1.64
C ILE A 110 0.72 9.96 -0.83
N ARG A 111 1.67 10.66 -1.45
CA ARG A 111 2.79 11.33 -0.77
C ARG A 111 2.46 12.82 -0.71
N PRO A 112 1.75 13.31 0.31
CA PRO A 112 1.26 14.68 0.32
C PRO A 112 2.41 15.68 0.52
N ARG A 113 2.24 16.89 -0.01
CA ARG A 113 3.18 18.01 0.20
C ARG A 113 3.16 18.49 1.65
N ASN A 114 1.99 18.48 2.27
CA ASN A 114 1.75 18.95 3.63
C ASN A 114 0.46 18.33 4.19
N ILE A 115 0.19 18.59 5.47
CA ILE A 115 -0.99 18.08 6.16
C ILE A 115 -2.32 18.66 5.63
N GLU A 116 -2.30 19.87 5.05
CA GLU A 116 -3.51 20.51 4.51
C GLU A 116 -4.06 19.77 3.30
N GLU A 117 -3.21 19.11 2.50
CA GLU A 117 -3.69 18.20 1.45
C GLU A 117 -4.50 17.06 2.04
N VAL A 118 -3.99 16.41 3.10
CA VAL A 118 -4.70 15.32 3.78
C VAL A 118 -6.03 15.82 4.34
N ARG A 119 -6.04 16.97 5.02
CA ARG A 119 -7.26 17.60 5.54
C ARG A 119 -8.25 17.92 4.43
N THR A 120 -7.78 18.38 3.27
CA THR A 120 -8.62 18.65 2.10
C THR A 120 -9.26 17.38 1.55
N LEU A 121 -8.51 16.27 1.46
CA LEU A 121 -9.05 14.98 1.02
C LEU A 121 -10.25 14.54 1.88
N PHE A 122 -10.13 14.66 3.20
CA PHE A 122 -11.23 14.32 4.10
C PHE A 122 -12.38 15.34 4.05
N LYS A 123 -12.10 16.65 4.18
CA LYS A 123 -13.13 17.68 4.36
C LYS A 123 -13.89 18.02 3.08
N LYS A 124 -13.20 18.07 1.93
CA LYS A 124 -13.80 18.50 0.65
C LYS A 124 -14.36 17.33 -0.15
N TYR A 125 -13.63 16.22 -0.18
CA TYR A 125 -13.94 15.07 -1.04
C TYR A 125 -14.52 13.87 -0.30
N ASN A 126 -14.66 13.97 1.03
CA ASN A 126 -15.17 12.88 1.87
C ASN A 126 -14.43 11.55 1.64
N VAL A 127 -13.12 11.61 1.40
CA VAL A 127 -12.28 10.41 1.24
C VAL A 127 -12.39 9.56 2.50
N ASP A 128 -12.65 8.27 2.34
CA ASP A 128 -12.83 7.34 3.45
C ASP A 128 -11.52 7.11 4.22
N ARG A 129 -10.41 6.88 3.51
CA ARG A 129 -9.08 6.65 4.10
C ARG A 129 -7.96 7.30 3.30
N VAL A 130 -6.92 7.77 3.98
CA VAL A 130 -5.70 8.26 3.33
C VAL A 130 -4.52 7.36 3.69
N GLY A 131 -3.86 6.86 2.65
CA GLY A 131 -2.64 6.05 2.72
C GLY A 131 -1.40 6.91 2.51
N MET A 132 -0.49 6.96 3.48
CA MET A 132 0.83 7.61 3.34
C MET A 132 1.92 6.58 3.63
N ALA A 133 2.54 6.07 2.58
CA ALA A 133 3.51 5.00 2.70
C ALA A 133 4.83 5.47 3.34
N ILE A 134 5.38 4.64 4.24
CA ILE A 134 6.77 4.74 4.72
C ILE A 134 7.66 3.80 3.89
N ASP A 135 7.16 2.61 3.57
CA ASP A 135 7.78 1.50 2.84
C ASP A 135 9.06 0.95 3.49
N VAL A 136 9.95 1.79 4.01
CA VAL A 136 11.24 1.40 4.59
C VAL A 136 11.15 1.55 6.11
N ALA A 137 11.01 0.43 6.83
CA ALA A 137 10.85 0.43 8.29
C ALA A 137 12.14 0.77 9.07
N ASN A 138 13.28 0.91 8.37
CA ASN A 138 14.55 1.31 8.96
C ASN A 138 14.87 2.78 8.65
N LYS A 139 15.13 3.58 9.69
CA LYS A 139 15.37 5.04 9.59
C LYS A 139 16.59 5.40 8.75
N GLU A 140 17.68 4.65 8.91
CA GLU A 140 18.95 4.90 8.21
C GLU A 140 18.86 4.55 6.72
N LEU A 141 18.11 3.48 6.39
CA LEU A 141 17.89 3.05 5.02
C LEU A 141 16.86 3.91 4.30
N PHE A 142 15.87 4.47 5.00
CA PHE A 142 14.78 5.25 4.41
C PHE A 142 15.28 6.34 3.45
N SER A 143 16.21 7.18 3.91
CA SER A 143 16.75 8.29 3.13
C SER A 143 17.53 7.81 1.90
N LYS A 144 18.22 6.67 2.01
CA LYS A 144 19.02 6.07 0.92
C LYS A 144 18.14 5.41 -0.15
N ILE A 145 17.03 4.79 0.28
CA ILE A 145 16.15 3.99 -0.57
C ILE A 145 15.02 4.83 -1.16
N ARG A 146 14.28 5.59 -0.34
CA ARG A 146 13.07 6.34 -0.72
C ARG A 146 13.31 7.85 -0.88
N GLY A 147 14.34 8.36 -0.21
CA GLY A 147 14.66 9.80 -0.18
C GLY A 147 13.73 10.61 0.72
N GLY A 148 14.23 11.75 1.20
CA GLY A 148 13.58 12.57 2.23
C GLY A 148 14.11 12.22 3.63
N ARG A 149 13.43 12.70 4.67
CA ARG A 149 13.79 12.48 6.07
C ARG A 149 12.71 11.67 6.76
N TYR A 150 13.07 10.54 7.37
CA TYR A 150 12.10 9.61 7.97
C TYR A 150 11.16 10.30 8.96
N GLU A 151 11.70 11.14 9.84
CA GLU A 151 10.96 11.81 10.91
C GLU A 151 9.88 12.75 10.36
N VAL A 152 10.10 13.36 9.18
CA VAL A 152 9.10 14.22 8.54
C VAL A 152 7.88 13.41 8.11
N TYR A 153 8.08 12.24 7.52
CA TYR A 153 6.99 11.36 7.08
C TYR A 153 6.28 10.73 8.27
N GLU A 154 7.04 10.32 9.29
CA GLU A 154 6.48 9.78 10.52
C GLU A 154 5.62 10.82 11.26
N ASN A 155 6.10 12.06 11.41
CA ASN A 155 5.33 13.13 12.02
C ASN A 155 4.08 13.48 11.21
N MET A 156 4.16 13.46 9.87
CA MET A 156 2.98 13.67 9.00
C MET A 156 1.92 12.58 9.24
N LEU A 157 2.34 11.31 9.35
CA LEU A 157 1.47 10.18 9.66
C LEU A 157 0.77 10.34 11.02
N ILE A 158 1.55 10.66 12.07
CA ILE A 158 1.02 10.85 13.42
C ILE A 158 0.04 12.02 13.46
N ASN A 159 0.40 13.16 12.87
CA ASN A 159 -0.47 14.35 12.83
C ASN A 159 -1.78 14.06 12.08
N ALA A 160 -1.71 13.38 10.93
CA ALA A 160 -2.90 12.98 10.20
C ALA A 160 -3.78 12.00 10.99
N SER A 161 -3.16 11.09 11.75
CA SER A 161 -3.93 10.14 12.57
C SER A 161 -4.58 10.80 13.78
N ASN A 162 -3.94 11.81 14.37
CA ASN A 162 -4.56 12.62 15.42
C ASN A 162 -5.78 13.40 14.90
N ASP A 163 -5.70 13.94 13.68
CA ASP A 163 -6.83 14.63 13.03
C ASP A 163 -7.93 13.65 12.60
N PHE A 164 -7.55 12.45 12.13
CA PHE A 164 -8.44 11.46 11.51
C PHE A 164 -8.14 10.03 12.02
N PRO A 165 -8.45 9.73 13.28
CA PRO A 165 -8.12 8.44 13.90
C PRO A 165 -8.79 7.28 13.19
N ASN A 166 -8.12 6.12 13.14
CA ASN A 166 -8.57 4.91 12.44
C ASN A 166 -8.75 5.06 10.92
N ARG A 167 -8.48 6.23 10.31
CA ARG A 167 -8.67 6.49 8.87
C ARG A 167 -7.36 6.66 8.10
N ILE A 168 -6.22 6.64 8.80
CA ILE A 168 -4.90 6.67 8.20
C ILE A 168 -4.36 5.26 8.01
N THR A 169 -3.73 5.03 6.87
CA THR A 169 -3.04 3.78 6.53
C THR A 169 -1.61 4.11 6.14
N THR A 170 -0.65 3.25 6.48
CA THR A 170 0.71 3.31 5.95
C THR A 170 1.10 1.94 5.39
N HIS A 171 2.19 1.90 4.65
CA HIS A 171 2.72 0.68 4.07
C HIS A 171 4.15 0.49 4.54
N ILE A 172 4.54 -0.77 4.71
CA ILE A 172 5.95 -1.19 4.77
C ILE A 172 6.18 -2.31 3.76
N ILE A 173 7.39 -2.36 3.21
CA ILE A 173 7.85 -3.38 2.28
C ILE A 173 8.88 -4.23 3.02
N VAL A 174 8.58 -5.51 3.19
CA VAL A 174 9.50 -6.49 3.80
C VAL A 174 10.52 -6.93 2.75
N GLY A 175 11.80 -6.85 3.04
CA GLY A 175 12.92 -7.23 2.18
C GLY A 175 13.67 -6.06 1.55
N LEU A 176 13.63 -4.85 2.11
CA LEU A 176 14.40 -3.70 1.63
C LEU A 176 15.74 -3.50 2.38
N GLY A 177 16.06 -4.39 3.32
CA GLY A 177 17.30 -4.39 4.11
C GLY A 177 17.08 -4.16 5.60
N GLU A 178 15.85 -3.90 6.02
CA GLU A 178 15.46 -3.82 7.43
C GLU A 178 15.56 -5.18 8.14
N THR A 179 15.84 -5.14 9.44
CA THR A 179 15.72 -6.30 10.34
C THR A 179 14.25 -6.55 10.69
N ASP A 180 13.94 -7.75 11.23
CA ASP A 180 12.59 -8.02 11.71
C ASP A 180 12.26 -7.12 12.92
N GLU A 181 13.24 -6.85 13.78
CA GLU A 181 13.11 -5.90 14.90
C GLU A 181 12.68 -4.50 14.44
N ASN A 182 13.27 -3.96 13.37
CA ASN A 182 12.84 -2.67 12.81
C ASN A 182 11.37 -2.68 12.38
N ILE A 183 10.90 -3.80 11.83
CA ILE A 183 9.50 -3.96 11.43
C ILE A 183 8.58 -4.02 12.65
N ILE A 184 8.93 -4.80 13.68
CA ILE A 184 8.12 -4.95 14.89
C ILE A 184 7.99 -3.61 15.63
N GLU A 185 9.10 -2.88 15.82
CA GLU A 185 9.09 -1.55 16.44
C GLU A 185 8.19 -0.58 15.67
N PHE A 186 8.26 -0.59 14.33
CA PHE A 186 7.41 0.23 13.49
C PHE A 186 5.93 -0.14 13.66
N LEU A 187 5.59 -1.43 13.62
CA LEU A 187 4.21 -1.92 13.76
C LEU A 187 3.61 -1.52 15.11
N LEU A 188 4.34 -1.75 16.22
CA LEU A 188 3.94 -1.36 17.57
C LEU A 188 3.70 0.16 17.66
N LYS A 189 4.62 0.96 17.11
CA LYS A 189 4.48 2.42 17.10
C LYS A 189 3.25 2.86 16.29
N MET A 190 3.04 2.31 15.10
CA MET A 190 1.88 2.68 14.27
C MET A 190 0.55 2.29 14.94
N LYS A 191 0.50 1.14 15.63
CA LYS A 191 -0.66 0.73 16.44
C LYS A 191 -0.99 1.76 17.51
N LYS A 192 0.00 2.24 18.27
CA LYS A 192 -0.20 3.27 19.30
C LYS A 192 -0.92 4.52 18.76
N PHE A 193 -0.64 4.87 17.50
CA PHE A 193 -1.27 6.00 16.82
C PHE A 193 -2.50 5.64 16.00
N LYS A 194 -3.06 4.43 16.13
CA LYS A 194 -4.25 3.99 15.39
C LYS A 194 -4.08 4.04 13.86
N ILE A 195 -2.85 3.83 13.40
CA ILE A 195 -2.50 3.81 11.97
C ILE A 195 -2.48 2.35 11.51
N LEU A 196 -3.29 2.04 10.51
CA LEU A 196 -3.30 0.71 9.93
C LEU A 196 -2.04 0.51 9.07
N VAL A 197 -1.24 -0.51 9.35
CA VAL A 197 -0.08 -0.86 8.51
C VAL A 197 -0.46 -1.93 7.51
N SER A 198 -0.17 -1.71 6.23
CA SER A 198 -0.22 -2.71 5.16
C SER A 198 1.19 -3.25 4.91
N LEU A 199 1.30 -4.56 4.73
CA LEU A 199 2.54 -5.23 4.33
C LEU A 199 2.56 -5.45 2.83
N PHE A 200 3.73 -5.25 2.25
CA PHE A 200 4.10 -5.68 0.91
C PHE A 200 5.38 -6.50 1.00
N SER A 201 5.54 -7.48 0.12
CA SER A 201 6.84 -8.15 -0.04
C SER A 201 7.64 -7.41 -1.10
N PHE A 202 8.91 -7.13 -0.81
CA PHE A 202 9.81 -6.59 -1.81
C PHE A 202 9.84 -7.54 -3.01
N THR A 203 9.66 -6.97 -4.19
CA THR A 203 9.73 -7.73 -5.42
C THR A 203 10.58 -6.97 -6.43
N PRO A 204 11.67 -7.58 -6.94
CA PRO A 204 12.52 -6.93 -7.91
C PRO A 204 11.77 -6.64 -9.21
N ILE A 205 11.97 -5.44 -9.75
CA ILE A 205 11.37 -5.00 -11.01
C ILE A 205 12.51 -4.61 -11.95
N LYS A 206 12.54 -5.22 -13.14
CA LYS A 206 13.51 -4.89 -14.18
C LYS A 206 13.47 -3.40 -14.52
N GLY A 207 14.64 -2.76 -14.60
CA GLY A 207 14.83 -1.33 -14.82
C GLY A 207 14.80 -0.48 -13.53
N THR A 208 14.71 -1.09 -12.35
CA THR A 208 14.82 -0.38 -11.07
C THR A 208 16.21 -0.55 -10.46
N ARG A 209 16.63 0.35 -9.57
CA ARG A 209 17.94 0.26 -8.90
C ARG A 209 18.11 -1.05 -8.11
N PHE A 210 17.00 -1.64 -7.65
CA PHE A 210 16.98 -2.88 -6.86
C PHE A 210 16.58 -4.11 -7.69
N GLU A 211 16.65 -4.04 -9.02
CA GLU A 211 16.24 -5.14 -9.90
C GLU A 211 16.99 -6.47 -9.67
N ASN A 212 18.22 -6.41 -9.16
CA ASN A 212 19.10 -7.56 -8.95
C ASN A 212 19.09 -8.08 -7.50
N LEU A 213 18.29 -7.49 -6.62
CA LEU A 213 18.14 -7.98 -5.25
C LEU A 213 17.17 -9.17 -5.20
N LEU A 214 17.15 -9.89 -4.07
CA LEU A 214 16.24 -11.01 -3.87
C LEU A 214 15.01 -10.57 -3.05
N PRO A 215 13.81 -11.11 -3.35
CA PRO A 215 12.65 -10.95 -2.48
C PRO A 215 12.90 -11.65 -1.12
N PRO A 216 12.16 -11.30 -0.04
CA PRO A 216 12.28 -12.01 1.23
C PRO A 216 11.83 -13.48 1.09
N SER A 217 12.32 -14.37 1.95
CA SER A 217 11.79 -15.73 2.00
C SER A 217 10.31 -15.72 2.44
N LEU A 218 9.53 -16.69 1.95
CA LEU A 218 8.12 -16.81 2.34
C LEU A 218 7.99 -17.06 3.85
N SER A 219 8.87 -17.89 4.44
CA SER A 219 8.91 -18.14 5.88
C SER A 219 9.11 -16.85 6.68
N ARG A 220 10.08 -16.01 6.31
CA ARG A 220 10.28 -14.71 6.95
C ARG A 220 9.02 -13.84 6.83
N TYR A 221 8.45 -13.74 5.64
CA TYR A 221 7.26 -12.93 5.41
C TYR A 221 6.05 -13.41 6.23
N ARG A 222 5.84 -14.73 6.35
CA ARG A 222 4.79 -15.33 7.17
C ARG A 222 4.96 -14.99 8.65
N LYS A 223 6.19 -15.07 9.18
CA LYS A 223 6.49 -14.63 10.56
C LYS A 223 6.07 -13.17 10.79
N ILE A 224 6.38 -12.28 9.85
CA ILE A 224 6.01 -10.86 9.93
C ILE A 224 4.49 -10.65 9.80
N GLN A 225 3.80 -11.42 8.95
CA GLN A 225 2.34 -11.37 8.86
C GLN A 225 1.67 -11.79 10.17
N ILE A 226 2.16 -12.87 10.78
CA ILE A 226 1.69 -13.34 12.09
C ILE A 226 1.97 -12.28 13.17
N ALA A 227 3.19 -11.75 13.23
CA ALA A 227 3.53 -10.70 14.18
C ALA A 227 2.62 -9.48 14.05
N ARG A 228 2.37 -9.04 12.81
CA ARG A 228 1.42 -7.96 12.54
C ARG A 228 0.02 -8.30 13.03
N GLU A 229 -0.44 -9.53 12.82
CA GLU A 229 -1.77 -9.96 13.27
C GLU A 229 -1.89 -9.89 14.79
N ILE A 230 -0.89 -10.42 15.49
CA ILE A 230 -0.84 -10.39 16.95
C ILE A 230 -0.83 -8.95 17.44
N ILE A 231 0.05 -8.10 16.89
CA ILE A 231 0.10 -6.68 17.24
C ILE A 231 -1.27 -6.03 17.00
N LEU A 232 -1.92 -6.29 15.86
CA LEU A 232 -3.20 -5.68 15.54
C LEU A 232 -4.31 -6.06 16.54
N GLN A 233 -4.34 -7.32 16.99
CA GLN A 233 -5.45 -7.87 17.78
C GLN A 233 -5.21 -7.82 19.31
N HIS A 234 -3.96 -7.81 19.76
CA HIS A 234 -3.60 -8.00 21.17
C HIS A 234 -2.68 -6.89 21.67
N ASP A 235 -2.81 -6.50 22.93
CA ASP A 235 -1.91 -5.53 23.56
C ASP A 235 -0.59 -6.21 23.92
N VAL A 236 0.44 -5.98 23.12
CA VAL A 236 1.77 -6.59 23.24
C VAL A 236 2.82 -5.50 23.15
N GLU A 237 3.93 -5.70 23.84
CA GLU A 237 5.07 -4.81 23.89
C GLU A 237 6.27 -5.43 23.17
N LYS A 238 7.30 -4.61 22.89
CA LYS A 238 8.52 -5.09 22.20
C LYS A 238 9.18 -6.26 22.93
N THR A 239 9.14 -6.25 24.27
CA THR A 239 9.75 -7.27 25.13
C THR A 239 9.09 -8.64 25.02
N ASP A 240 7.89 -8.73 24.44
CA ASP A 240 7.19 -10.00 24.24
C ASP A 240 7.69 -10.75 22.99
N PHE A 241 8.53 -10.10 22.17
CA PHE A 241 9.17 -10.68 20.99
C PHE A 241 10.64 -10.99 21.30
N LEU A 242 11.14 -12.15 20.84
CA LEU A 242 12.55 -12.50 20.94
C LEU A 242 13.24 -12.39 19.59
N PHE A 243 14.39 -11.73 19.58
CA PHE A 243 15.22 -11.51 18.41
C PHE A 243 16.61 -12.11 18.60
N ASP A 244 17.21 -12.59 17.52
CA ASP A 244 18.62 -12.99 17.51
C ASP A 244 19.55 -11.76 17.52
N SER A 245 20.87 -12.00 17.58
CA SER A 245 21.87 -10.92 17.57
C SER A 245 21.89 -10.07 16.30
N ASN A 246 21.23 -10.50 15.23
CA ASN A 246 21.12 -9.78 13.96
C ASN A 246 19.74 -9.08 13.82
N GLY A 247 18.89 -9.15 14.84
CA GLY A 247 17.54 -8.57 14.83
C GLY A 247 16.51 -9.38 14.03
N ASN A 248 16.78 -10.65 13.74
CA ASN A 248 15.79 -11.55 13.15
C ASN A 248 14.84 -12.08 14.22
N LEU A 249 13.55 -12.21 13.88
CA LEU A 249 12.54 -12.66 14.83
C LEU A 249 12.66 -14.17 15.05
N GLU A 250 12.99 -14.57 16.28
CA GLU A 250 13.11 -15.98 16.69
C GLU A 250 11.81 -16.51 17.29
N LYS A 251 11.22 -15.75 18.22
CA LYS A 251 9.99 -16.15 18.92
C LYS A 251 8.95 -15.04 18.88
N LEU A 252 7.73 -15.42 18.51
CA LEU A 252 6.53 -14.61 18.62
C LEU A 252 5.90 -14.79 20.01
N PRO A 253 5.22 -13.77 20.56
CA PRO A 253 4.39 -13.96 21.74
C PRO A 253 3.30 -15.01 21.51
N GLU A 254 2.92 -15.71 22.57
CA GLU A 254 1.80 -16.65 22.55
C GLU A 254 0.49 -15.86 22.50
N ALA A 255 -0.21 -15.95 21.36
CA ALA A 255 -1.48 -15.27 21.16
C ALA A 255 -2.36 -16.11 20.22
N GLU A 256 -3.65 -16.17 20.52
CA GLU A 256 -4.63 -16.80 19.65
C GLU A 256 -4.93 -15.85 18.48
N ILE A 257 -4.64 -16.30 17.26
CA ILE A 257 -4.94 -15.57 16.03
C ILE A 257 -5.49 -16.50 14.95
N ASP A 258 -6.30 -15.95 14.05
CA ASP A 258 -6.64 -16.62 12.79
C ASP A 258 -5.46 -16.52 11.81
N MET A 259 -4.78 -17.65 11.64
CA MET A 259 -3.63 -17.77 10.73
C MET A 259 -3.99 -17.56 9.27
N GLU A 260 -5.22 -17.86 8.85
CA GLU A 260 -5.68 -17.62 7.48
C GLU A 260 -5.98 -16.13 7.27
N GLU A 261 -6.54 -15.46 8.27
CA GLU A 261 -6.70 -14.00 8.24
C GLU A 261 -5.36 -13.27 8.13
N ALA A 262 -4.33 -13.72 8.87
CA ALA A 262 -2.98 -13.15 8.82
C ALA A 262 -2.36 -13.17 7.41
N LYS A 263 -2.67 -14.19 6.59
CA LYS A 263 -2.12 -14.38 5.24
C LYS A 263 -2.81 -13.55 4.17
N LYS A 264 -4.02 -13.04 4.43
CA LYS A 264 -4.81 -12.24 3.47
C LYS A 264 -4.18 -10.87 3.20
N THR A 265 -4.50 -10.29 2.05
CA THR A 265 -4.03 -8.96 1.65
C THR A 265 -4.38 -7.92 2.71
N SER A 266 -3.35 -7.39 3.36
CA SER A 266 -3.47 -6.24 4.23
C SER A 266 -3.73 -4.95 3.45
N GLY A 267 -4.43 -4.00 4.07
CA GLY A 267 -4.79 -2.72 3.46
C GLY A 267 -6.14 -2.21 3.92
N CYS A 268 -6.74 -1.32 3.14
CA CYS A 268 -8.08 -0.78 3.40
C CYS A 268 -9.16 -1.87 3.32
N PRO A 269 -10.38 -1.64 3.85
CA PRO A 269 -11.49 -2.59 3.70
C PRO A 269 -11.72 -2.96 2.24
N TRP A 270 -12.02 -4.21 1.93
CA TRP A 270 -12.20 -4.71 0.55
C TRP A 270 -10.94 -4.74 -0.33
N CYS A 271 -9.75 -4.53 0.24
CA CYS A 271 -8.48 -4.61 -0.51
C CYS A 271 -8.13 -6.07 -0.87
N THR A 272 -7.91 -6.34 -2.16
CA THR A 272 -7.51 -7.67 -2.67
C THR A 272 -6.16 -7.66 -3.38
N ARG A 273 -5.80 -6.60 -4.12
CA ARG A 273 -4.51 -6.42 -4.84
C ARG A 273 -3.90 -7.71 -5.43
N PRO A 274 -4.61 -8.40 -6.35
CA PRO A 274 -4.14 -9.65 -6.91
C PRO A 274 -2.79 -9.49 -7.64
N PHE A 275 -1.83 -10.36 -7.30
CA PHE A 275 -0.51 -10.47 -7.94
C PHE A 275 0.34 -9.20 -7.95
N TYR A 276 0.08 -8.30 -7.01
CA TYR A 276 0.79 -7.03 -6.93
C TYR A 276 2.28 -7.23 -6.62
N ASN A 277 2.61 -8.24 -5.80
CA ASN A 277 4.00 -8.59 -5.43
C ASN A 277 4.35 -10.03 -5.82
N GLU A 278 3.35 -10.87 -6.07
CA GLU A 278 3.46 -12.31 -6.15
C GLU A 278 3.62 -12.79 -7.60
N LYS A 279 4.35 -13.88 -7.83
CA LYS A 279 4.29 -14.58 -9.13
C LYS A 279 3.07 -15.50 -9.13
N PRO A 280 2.22 -15.52 -10.18
CA PRO A 280 1.05 -16.39 -10.21
C PRO A 280 1.35 -17.89 -10.06
N THR A 281 2.58 -18.31 -10.38
CA THR A 281 3.02 -19.71 -10.34
C THR A 281 3.65 -20.13 -9.01
N LYS A 282 3.63 -19.26 -7.99
CA LYS A 282 4.21 -19.55 -6.67
C LYS A 282 3.16 -19.30 -5.59
N GLU A 283 3.37 -19.89 -4.41
CA GLU A 283 2.56 -19.55 -3.26
C GLU A 283 2.61 -18.03 -3.01
N PRO A 284 1.46 -17.36 -2.90
CA PRO A 284 1.42 -15.91 -2.75
C PRO A 284 1.83 -15.49 -1.33
N TYR A 285 2.59 -14.39 -1.23
CA TYR A 285 2.84 -13.70 0.03
C TYR A 285 1.53 -13.17 0.62
N ASN A 286 0.70 -12.50 -0.18
CA ASN A 286 -0.61 -12.02 0.23
C ASN A 286 -1.71 -12.74 -0.56
N ILE A 287 -2.64 -13.39 0.16
CA ILE A 287 -3.79 -14.04 -0.47
C ILE A 287 -4.80 -12.94 -0.85
N PRO A 288 -5.20 -12.81 -2.12
CA PRO A 288 -5.96 -11.66 -2.63
C PRO A 288 -7.46 -11.73 -2.31
N ILE A 289 -7.75 -11.79 -1.01
CA ILE A 289 -9.09 -11.82 -0.43
C ILE A 289 -9.16 -10.68 0.60
N PRO A 290 -10.30 -9.99 0.74
CA PRO A 290 -10.46 -8.97 1.75
C PRO A 290 -10.28 -9.51 3.15
N ARG A 291 -9.71 -8.65 3.99
CA ARG A 291 -9.57 -8.88 5.42
C ARG A 291 -10.80 -8.45 6.21
N HIS A 292 -11.03 -9.11 7.34
CA HIS A 292 -11.88 -8.59 8.41
C HIS A 292 -11.10 -7.49 9.13
N ILE A 293 -11.53 -6.25 8.95
CA ILE A 293 -10.86 -5.10 9.55
C ILE A 293 -11.69 -4.65 10.75
N ASN A 294 -11.25 -5.08 11.93
CA ASN A 294 -11.71 -4.55 13.21
C ASN A 294 -10.80 -3.38 13.58
N LEU A 295 -11.24 -2.14 13.36
CA LEU A 295 -10.53 -0.89 13.68
C LEU A 295 -11.24 -0.11 14.79
#